data_AF-A0A357QLW3-F1
#
_entry.id   AF-A0A357QLW3-F1
#
_cell.length_a   1.000
_cell.length_b   1.000
_cell.length_c   1.000
_cell.angle_alpha   90.00
_cell.angle_beta   90.00
_cell.angle_gamma   90.00
#
_symmetry.space_group_name_H-M   'P 1'
#
loop_
_entity.id
_entity.type
_entity.pdbx_description
1 polymer ?
#
loop_
_entity_poly.entity_id
_entity_poly.type
_entity_poly.pdbx_seq_one_letter_code
_entity_poly.pdbx_strand_id
1 'polypeptide(L)'
;MKKIFTLFFALTTLYFVSFGQVDVDNGGFENWTSFSGYEDPTGWDSPNFEAAYASSFVVSKSTDAYEGTFSVKLESKTVIMFVVPGVIVNGDFSYNISAGTADVSGGDPYTQRPEKLTGWYKYTPASGDSCTIVAGLMKRIDGITRDTVGSAVFSAKTAVSTWTYFEVPFDYNSLDNPDSILIAATSTDYTNAMAGSTLYLDKLQLAGGTVGVQDVFEMLDASVYPNPAANDLYIDLKSGQDARVKIINVIGKEVIKKEIEIGIRTKIDISKLPQGVYFIEVESSTEKFTQKIIKN
;
A
#
# COMPACT_ATOMS: atom_id res chain seq x y z
N MET A 1 18.01 13.82 67.18
CA MET A 1 18.20 14.24 65.77
C MET A 1 17.98 13.03 64.87
N LYS A 2 16.76 12.85 64.32
CA LYS A 2 16.44 11.78 63.37
C LYS A 2 16.51 12.36 61.96
N LYS A 3 17.44 11.89 61.13
CA LYS A 3 17.58 12.31 59.73
C LYS A 3 16.51 11.58 58.91
N ILE A 4 15.55 12.33 58.36
CA ILE A 4 14.60 11.83 57.37
C ILE A 4 15.30 11.84 56.01
N PHE A 5 15.48 10.65 55.42
CA PHE A 5 15.90 10.50 54.03
C PHE A 5 14.64 10.58 53.16
N THR A 6 14.50 11.68 52.44
CA THR A 6 13.46 11.83 51.42
C THR A 6 13.92 11.09 50.17
N LEU A 7 13.30 9.94 49.89
CA LEU A 7 13.54 9.15 48.67
C LEU A 7 12.83 9.84 47.49
N PHE A 8 13.59 10.43 46.58
CA PHE A 8 13.07 10.99 45.33
C PHE A 8 12.74 9.83 44.38
N PHE A 9 11.45 9.53 44.19
CA PHE A 9 11.01 8.56 43.19
C PHE A 9 11.01 9.26 41.83
N ALA A 10 12.06 9.03 41.04
CA ALA A 10 12.10 9.51 39.66
C ALA A 10 11.07 8.71 38.84
N LEU A 11 9.96 9.36 38.50
CA LEU A 11 8.93 8.82 37.62
C LEU A 11 9.50 8.80 36.19
N THR A 12 10.13 7.70 35.78
CA THR A 12 10.54 7.49 34.39
C THR A 12 9.29 7.23 33.56
N THR A 13 8.84 8.23 32.81
CA THR A 13 7.87 8.05 31.72
C THR A 13 8.50 7.15 30.66
N LEU A 14 8.08 5.88 30.62
CA LEU A 14 8.31 4.99 29.49
C LEU A 14 7.50 5.54 28.30
N TYR A 15 8.20 6.14 27.34
CA TYR A 15 7.64 6.39 26.02
C TYR A 15 7.56 5.05 25.29
N PHE A 16 6.37 4.46 25.21
CA PHE A 16 6.13 3.41 24.24
C PHE A 16 6.13 4.07 22.86
N VAL A 17 7.16 3.81 22.06
CA VAL A 17 7.11 4.12 20.64
C VAL A 17 6.11 3.15 20.04
N SER A 18 4.89 3.62 19.79
CA SER A 18 3.93 2.91 18.96
C SER A 18 4.50 2.93 17.55
N PHE A 19 5.09 1.81 17.12
CA PHE A 19 5.42 1.65 15.71
C PHE A 19 4.11 1.67 14.91
N GLY A 20 4.06 2.50 13.85
CA GLY A 20 2.91 2.56 12.98
C GLY A 20 2.67 1.22 12.30
N GLN A 21 1.39 0.83 12.18
CA GLN A 21 0.94 -0.19 11.24
C GLN A 21 0.32 0.54 10.06
N VAL A 22 0.64 0.08 8.86
CA VAL A 22 0.04 0.56 7.62
C VAL A 22 -0.75 -0.60 7.04
N ASP A 23 -2.04 -0.38 6.83
CA ASP A 23 -2.88 -1.36 6.16
C ASP A 23 -2.42 -1.52 4.70
N VAL A 24 -2.30 -2.77 4.25
CA VAL A 24 -2.14 -3.06 2.82
C VAL A 24 -3.42 -2.60 2.12
N ASP A 25 -3.31 -2.07 0.90
CA ASP A 25 -4.49 -1.62 0.16
C ASP A 25 -5.47 -2.78 -0.03
N ASN A 26 -6.71 -2.55 0.39
CA ASN A 26 -7.76 -3.56 0.54
C ASN A 26 -7.30 -4.89 1.19
N GLY A 27 -6.30 -4.85 2.09
CA GLY A 27 -5.76 -6.02 2.79
C GLY A 27 -6.68 -6.62 3.86
N GLY A 28 -7.75 -5.91 4.21
CA GLY A 28 -8.89 -6.43 4.98
C GLY A 28 -10.00 -7.03 4.11
N PHE A 29 -9.85 -7.03 2.78
CA PHE A 29 -10.76 -7.68 1.83
C PHE A 29 -12.25 -7.28 1.95
N GLU A 30 -12.52 -6.01 2.24
CA GLU A 30 -13.89 -5.49 2.37
C GLU A 30 -14.48 -5.02 1.03
N ASN A 31 -13.62 -4.66 0.06
CA ASN A 31 -14.04 -4.20 -1.26
C ASN A 31 -13.88 -5.30 -2.30
N TRP A 32 -14.89 -5.49 -3.15
CA TRP A 32 -14.94 -6.55 -4.16
C TRP A 32 -15.45 -6.04 -5.49
N THR A 33 -14.82 -6.50 -6.57
CA THR A 33 -15.19 -6.19 -7.94
C THR A 33 -15.96 -7.37 -8.52
N SER A 34 -17.17 -7.12 -9.02
CA SER A 34 -17.99 -8.15 -9.65
C SER A 34 -17.65 -8.34 -11.13
N PHE A 35 -17.50 -9.59 -11.54
CA PHE A 35 -17.33 -10.04 -12.92
C PHE A 35 -18.52 -10.92 -13.34
N SER A 36 -18.51 -11.40 -14.58
CA SER A 36 -19.57 -12.30 -15.07
C SER A 36 -19.46 -13.68 -14.41
N GLY A 37 -20.09 -13.84 -13.25
CA GLY A 37 -20.25 -15.12 -12.55
C GLY A 37 -19.40 -15.28 -11.28
N TYR A 38 -18.52 -14.33 -10.97
CA TYR A 38 -17.67 -14.34 -9.78
C TYR A 38 -17.34 -12.92 -9.30
N GLU A 39 -16.70 -12.83 -8.13
CA GLU A 39 -16.15 -11.59 -7.58
C GLU A 39 -14.71 -11.84 -7.15
N ASP A 40 -13.84 -10.86 -7.33
CA ASP A 40 -12.49 -10.84 -6.77
C ASP A 40 -12.30 -9.62 -5.85
N PRO A 41 -11.40 -9.68 -4.85
CA PRO A 41 -11.12 -8.52 -4.01
C PRO A 41 -10.60 -7.37 -4.88
N THR A 42 -11.17 -6.18 -4.72
CA THR A 42 -10.76 -5.01 -5.51
C THR A 42 -9.27 -4.72 -5.29
N GLY A 43 -8.50 -4.54 -6.37
CA GLY A 43 -7.05 -4.34 -6.31
C GLY A 43 -6.22 -5.62 -6.25
N TRP A 44 -6.86 -6.80 -6.23
CA TRP A 44 -6.20 -8.10 -6.25
C TRP A 44 -6.60 -8.89 -7.49
N ASP A 45 -5.61 -9.38 -8.24
CA ASP A 45 -5.82 -10.25 -9.39
C ASP A 45 -5.83 -11.73 -8.95
N SER A 46 -6.52 -12.57 -9.72
CA SER A 46 -6.74 -13.98 -9.36
C SER A 46 -6.94 -14.89 -10.57
N PRO A 47 -6.75 -16.21 -10.41
CA PRO A 47 -7.05 -17.19 -11.45
C PRO A 47 -8.55 -17.40 -11.74
N ASN A 48 -9.46 -16.64 -11.12
CA ASN A 48 -10.89 -16.83 -11.33
C ASN A 48 -11.32 -16.53 -12.77
N PHE A 49 -10.63 -15.61 -13.46
CA PHE A 49 -10.87 -15.37 -14.88
C PHE A 49 -10.63 -16.64 -15.71
N GLU A 50 -9.51 -17.31 -15.49
CA GLU A 50 -9.21 -18.59 -16.11
C GLU A 50 -10.20 -19.65 -15.63
N ALA A 51 -10.54 -19.72 -14.34
CA ALA A 51 -11.44 -20.76 -13.83
C ALA A 51 -12.92 -20.58 -14.25
N ALA A 52 -13.29 -19.40 -14.78
CA ALA A 52 -14.65 -19.06 -15.15
C ALA A 52 -15.25 -19.98 -16.23
N TYR A 53 -14.43 -20.52 -17.17
CA TYR A 53 -14.93 -21.43 -18.21
C TYR A 53 -15.58 -22.70 -17.63
N ALA A 54 -15.20 -23.09 -16.41
CA ALA A 54 -15.71 -24.28 -15.71
C ALA A 54 -16.63 -23.92 -14.53
N SER A 55 -16.92 -22.63 -14.31
CA SER A 55 -17.70 -22.14 -13.15
C SER A 55 -17.17 -22.66 -11.79
N SER A 56 -15.84 -22.85 -11.69
CA SER A 56 -15.18 -23.40 -10.50
C SER A 56 -14.17 -22.42 -9.93
N PHE A 57 -14.66 -21.38 -9.27
CA PHE A 57 -13.85 -20.28 -8.73
C PHE A 57 -13.01 -20.72 -7.53
N VAL A 58 -11.74 -20.31 -7.52
CA VAL A 58 -10.71 -20.67 -6.54
C VAL A 58 -10.45 -19.54 -5.54
N VAL A 59 -10.96 -18.34 -5.81
CA VAL A 59 -11.02 -17.20 -4.88
C VAL A 59 -12.47 -16.83 -4.64
N SER A 60 -12.84 -16.55 -3.39
CA SER A 60 -14.20 -16.19 -3.02
C SER A 60 -14.26 -15.35 -1.75
N LYS A 61 -15.33 -14.57 -1.63
CA LYS A 61 -15.67 -13.78 -0.43
C LYS A 61 -16.22 -14.69 0.68
N SER A 62 -15.79 -14.45 1.91
CA SER A 62 -16.27 -15.12 3.12
C SER A 62 -16.85 -14.11 4.09
N THR A 63 -17.96 -14.44 4.76
CA THR A 63 -18.52 -13.64 5.88
C THR A 63 -17.97 -14.07 7.24
N ASP A 64 -17.21 -15.16 7.29
CA ASP A 64 -16.39 -15.48 8.45
C ASP A 64 -15.08 -14.71 8.28
N ALA A 65 -14.92 -13.64 9.07
CA ALA A 65 -13.86 -12.65 9.02
C ALA A 65 -13.28 -12.40 10.43
N TYR A 66 -12.03 -11.96 10.50
CA TYR A 66 -11.39 -11.54 11.74
C TYR A 66 -11.80 -10.11 12.11
N GLU A 67 -11.74 -9.19 11.15
CA GLU A 67 -12.15 -7.80 11.30
C GLU A 67 -13.07 -7.41 10.14
N GLY A 68 -14.00 -6.49 10.38
CA GLY A 68 -14.95 -6.08 9.35
C GLY A 68 -16.02 -7.12 9.04
N THR A 69 -16.46 -7.17 7.79
CA THR A 69 -17.57 -8.02 7.33
C THR A 69 -17.08 -9.20 6.51
N PHE A 70 -15.97 -9.03 5.81
CA PHE A 70 -15.53 -9.99 4.81
C PHE A 70 -14.07 -10.37 5.00
N SER A 71 -13.76 -11.62 4.62
CA SER A 71 -12.39 -12.06 4.39
C SER A 71 -12.27 -12.66 3.00
N VAL A 72 -11.05 -12.84 2.51
CA VAL A 72 -10.81 -13.66 1.32
C VAL A 72 -10.68 -15.13 1.71
N LYS A 73 -11.25 -16.01 0.89
CA LYS A 73 -11.07 -17.46 0.92
C LYS A 73 -10.42 -17.92 -0.39
N LEU A 74 -9.24 -18.50 -0.28
CA LEU A 74 -8.51 -19.15 -1.36
C LEU A 74 -8.67 -20.67 -1.20
N GLU A 75 -9.08 -21.36 -2.26
CA GLU A 75 -9.27 -22.80 -2.26
C GLU A 75 -8.72 -23.40 -3.55
N SER A 76 -7.70 -24.26 -3.40
CA SER A 76 -7.17 -25.02 -4.53
C SER A 76 -8.18 -26.08 -4.96
N LYS A 77 -8.58 -26.08 -6.23
CA LYS A 77 -9.64 -26.98 -6.74
C LYS A 77 -9.18 -27.73 -7.98
N THR A 78 -9.69 -28.94 -8.15
CA THR A 78 -9.62 -29.62 -9.45
C THR A 78 -10.62 -28.98 -10.39
N VAL A 79 -10.13 -28.25 -11.40
CA VAL A 79 -10.92 -27.65 -12.47
C VAL A 79 -10.73 -28.50 -13.73
N ILE A 80 -11.76 -29.25 -14.09
CA ILE A 80 -11.73 -30.28 -15.13
C ILE A 80 -10.67 -31.36 -14.84
N MET A 81 -9.43 -31.19 -15.33
CA MET A 81 -8.33 -32.16 -15.16
C MET A 81 -7.13 -31.59 -14.39
N PHE A 82 -7.10 -30.29 -14.11
CA PHE A 82 -5.95 -29.63 -13.50
C PHE A 82 -6.30 -29.10 -12.12
N VAL A 83 -5.35 -29.15 -11.19
CA VAL A 83 -5.48 -28.42 -9.93
C VAL A 83 -5.17 -26.96 -10.22
N VAL A 84 -6.16 -26.09 -10.01
CA VAL A 84 -6.01 -24.64 -10.07
C VAL A 84 -5.82 -24.14 -8.62
N PRO A 85 -4.66 -23.55 -8.30
CA PRO A 85 -4.41 -22.94 -6.99
C PRO A 85 -5.35 -21.78 -6.70
N GLY A 86 -5.79 -21.65 -5.44
CA GLY A 86 -6.38 -20.40 -4.97
C GLY A 86 -5.27 -19.37 -4.75
N VAL A 87 -5.22 -18.33 -5.60
CA VAL A 87 -4.17 -17.31 -5.57
C VAL A 87 -4.79 -15.92 -5.62
N ILE A 88 -4.21 -14.99 -4.86
CA ILE A 88 -4.42 -13.55 -5.04
C ILE A 88 -3.07 -12.84 -5.14
N VAL A 89 -3.01 -11.76 -5.91
CA VAL A 89 -1.85 -10.86 -5.97
C VAL A 89 -2.28 -9.40 -6.13
N ASN A 90 -1.64 -8.44 -5.47
CA ASN A 90 -1.86 -7.00 -5.70
C ASN A 90 -1.14 -6.47 -6.98
N GLY A 91 -1.12 -7.28 -8.02
CA GLY A 91 -0.38 -7.06 -9.25
C GLY A 91 -1.05 -7.82 -10.39
N ASP A 92 -0.31 -8.11 -11.44
CA ASP A 92 -0.82 -8.87 -12.58
C ASP A 92 -0.41 -10.34 -12.42
N PHE A 93 -1.40 -11.22 -12.36
CA PHE A 93 -1.20 -12.66 -12.47
C PHE A 93 -1.42 -13.08 -13.92
N SER A 94 -0.50 -13.85 -14.48
CA SER A 94 -0.74 -14.49 -15.78
C SER A 94 -0.36 -15.96 -15.72
N TYR A 95 -1.24 -16.81 -16.21
CA TYR A 95 -0.99 -18.25 -16.28
C TYR A 95 -0.86 -18.70 -17.73
N ASN A 96 0.34 -19.14 -18.10
CA ASN A 96 0.56 -19.76 -19.40
C ASN A 96 0.24 -21.25 -19.33
N ILE A 97 -1.00 -21.59 -19.71
CA ILE A 97 -1.50 -22.98 -19.73
C ILE A 97 -0.63 -23.90 -20.60
N SER A 98 -0.08 -23.38 -21.72
CA SER A 98 0.72 -24.19 -22.65
C SER A 98 2.12 -24.52 -22.13
N ALA A 99 2.68 -23.63 -21.29
CA ALA A 99 3.99 -23.83 -20.65
C ALA A 99 3.87 -24.41 -19.23
N GLY A 100 2.67 -24.40 -18.65
CA GLY A 100 2.46 -24.78 -17.24
C GLY A 100 3.13 -23.81 -16.26
N THR A 101 3.30 -22.55 -16.65
CA THR A 101 4.02 -21.54 -15.84
C THR A 101 3.09 -20.41 -15.44
N ALA A 102 3.13 -20.02 -14.16
CA ALA A 102 2.55 -18.77 -13.67
C ALA A 102 3.63 -17.68 -13.68
N ASP A 103 3.27 -16.48 -14.12
CA ASP A 103 4.08 -15.27 -14.00
C ASP A 103 3.32 -14.24 -13.18
N VAL A 104 4.05 -13.53 -12.33
CA VAL A 104 3.50 -12.53 -11.42
C VAL A 104 4.32 -11.26 -11.58
N SER A 105 3.65 -10.18 -11.94
CA SER A 105 4.27 -8.88 -12.13
C SER A 105 3.43 -7.77 -11.49
N GLY A 106 3.84 -6.51 -11.60
CA GLY A 106 3.07 -5.41 -11.00
C GLY A 106 3.36 -5.22 -9.51
N GLY A 107 2.34 -5.02 -8.68
CA GLY A 107 2.49 -4.53 -7.31
C GLY A 107 2.23 -3.03 -7.19
N ASP A 108 1.85 -2.61 -5.99
CA ASP A 108 1.47 -1.24 -5.69
C ASP A 108 2.68 -0.32 -5.44
N PRO A 109 2.58 0.98 -5.73
CA PRO A 109 3.59 1.96 -5.34
C PRO A 109 3.83 1.95 -3.83
N TYR A 110 5.08 1.74 -3.42
CA TYR A 110 5.44 1.68 -2.01
C TYR A 110 6.91 2.01 -1.80
N THR A 111 7.19 3.05 -1.01
CA THR A 111 8.53 3.64 -0.87
C THR A 111 9.16 3.44 0.51
N GLN A 112 8.49 2.70 1.38
CA GLN A 112 8.83 2.56 2.78
C GLN A 112 9.58 1.25 3.04
N ARG A 113 10.21 1.10 4.22
CA ARG A 113 10.96 -0.09 4.61
C ARG A 113 10.39 -0.72 5.89
N PRO A 114 9.27 -1.47 5.81
CA PRO A 114 8.63 -2.08 6.97
C PRO A 114 9.52 -3.16 7.58
N GLU A 115 9.39 -3.39 8.88
CA GLU A 115 10.11 -4.49 9.54
C GLU A 115 9.41 -5.82 9.34
N LYS A 116 8.08 -5.83 9.25
CA LYS A 116 7.28 -7.05 9.25
C LYS A 116 6.09 -6.96 8.30
N LEU A 117 5.74 -8.11 7.72
CA LEU A 117 4.40 -8.39 7.20
C LEU A 117 3.60 -9.08 8.31
N THR A 118 2.36 -8.67 8.50
CA THR A 118 1.46 -9.18 9.54
C THR A 118 0.06 -9.42 8.98
N GLY A 119 -0.69 -10.29 9.65
CA GLY A 119 -2.11 -10.47 9.36
C GLY A 119 -2.75 -11.62 10.12
N TRP A 120 -3.94 -12.01 9.71
CA TRP A 120 -4.73 -13.06 10.35
C TRP A 120 -5.12 -14.13 9.36
N TYR A 121 -4.99 -15.40 9.75
CA TYR A 121 -5.28 -16.52 8.86
C TYR A 121 -6.00 -17.68 9.55
N LYS A 122 -6.66 -18.49 8.72
CA LYS A 122 -7.03 -19.88 9.01
C LYS A 122 -6.58 -20.74 7.85
N TYR A 123 -6.19 -21.97 8.11
CA TYR A 123 -5.71 -22.86 7.06
C TYR A 123 -6.19 -24.28 7.26
N THR A 124 -6.64 -24.93 6.18
CA THR A 124 -6.97 -26.35 6.14
C THR A 124 -6.18 -26.99 5.00
N PRO A 125 -5.06 -27.67 5.29
CA PRO A 125 -4.23 -28.31 4.26
C PRO A 125 -4.84 -29.61 3.74
N ALA A 126 -4.71 -29.87 2.44
CA ALA A 126 -4.65 -31.22 1.90
C ALA A 126 -3.39 -31.93 2.42
N SER A 127 -3.39 -33.27 2.42
CA SER A 127 -2.32 -34.06 3.06
C SER A 127 -0.92 -33.72 2.53
N GLY A 128 -0.08 -33.10 3.35
CA GLY A 128 1.30 -32.74 3.01
C GLY A 128 1.45 -31.38 2.31
N ASP A 129 0.37 -30.64 2.14
CA ASP A 129 0.34 -29.35 1.45
C ASP A 129 0.57 -28.16 2.40
N SER A 130 0.88 -26.98 1.84
CA SER A 130 1.13 -25.76 2.60
C SER A 130 0.66 -24.50 1.88
N CYS A 131 0.04 -23.57 2.61
CA CYS A 131 -0.21 -22.24 2.07
C CYS A 131 1.05 -21.38 2.19
N THR A 132 1.14 -20.34 1.34
CA THR A 132 2.21 -19.34 1.41
C THR A 132 1.64 -17.94 1.19
N ILE A 133 2.15 -16.98 1.96
CA ILE A 133 1.93 -15.55 1.78
C ILE A 133 3.31 -14.92 1.64
N VAL A 134 3.52 -14.19 0.56
CA VAL A 134 4.78 -13.51 0.25
C VAL A 134 4.55 -12.03 0.05
N ALA A 135 5.44 -11.21 0.58
CA ALA A 135 5.58 -9.81 0.22
C ALA A 135 7.01 -9.56 -0.28
N GLY A 136 7.15 -9.03 -1.48
CA GLY A 136 8.41 -8.61 -2.08
C GLY A 136 8.44 -7.10 -2.23
N LEU A 137 9.42 -6.44 -1.61
CA LEU A 137 9.74 -5.04 -1.83
C LEU A 137 10.66 -4.97 -3.05
N MET A 138 10.24 -4.22 -4.07
CA MET A 138 10.93 -4.18 -5.36
C MET A 138 11.46 -2.77 -5.64
N LYS A 139 12.50 -2.67 -6.46
CA LYS A 139 13.02 -1.41 -6.99
C LYS A 139 13.34 -1.55 -8.47
N ARG A 140 12.90 -0.60 -9.29
CA ARG A 140 13.35 -0.52 -10.69
C ARG A 140 14.76 0.06 -10.76
N ILE A 141 15.68 -0.62 -11.46
CA ILE A 141 17.08 -0.19 -11.61
C ILE A 141 17.28 0.71 -12.84
N ASP A 142 16.60 0.41 -13.95
CA ASP A 142 16.73 1.10 -15.25
C ASP A 142 15.36 1.57 -15.80
N GLY A 143 14.36 1.65 -14.91
CA GLY A 143 12.97 1.94 -15.26
C GLY A 143 12.20 0.73 -15.80
N ILE A 144 12.84 -0.42 -16.03
CA ILE A 144 12.24 -1.63 -16.60
C ILE A 144 12.50 -2.84 -15.69
N THR A 145 13.77 -3.16 -15.45
CA THR A 145 14.25 -4.27 -14.65
C THR A 145 14.00 -4.02 -13.17
N ARG A 146 13.39 -5.00 -12.50
CA ARG A 146 13.15 -4.98 -11.05
C ARG A 146 14.20 -5.80 -10.32
N ASP A 147 14.69 -5.23 -9.24
CA ASP A 147 15.48 -5.94 -8.24
C ASP A 147 14.69 -6.06 -6.94
N THR A 148 14.94 -7.12 -6.19
CA THR A 148 14.31 -7.33 -4.89
C THR A 148 15.13 -6.59 -3.85
N VAL A 149 14.49 -5.69 -3.10
CA VAL A 149 15.06 -4.93 -1.98
C VAL A 149 14.96 -5.71 -0.66
N GLY A 150 13.89 -6.48 -0.52
CA GLY A 150 13.68 -7.39 0.60
C GLY A 150 12.39 -8.18 0.44
N SER A 151 12.25 -9.26 1.19
CA SER A 151 11.06 -10.11 1.12
C SER A 151 10.66 -10.66 2.49
N ALA A 152 9.37 -10.92 2.66
CA ALA A 152 8.81 -11.60 3.82
C ALA A 152 7.97 -12.78 3.32
N VAL A 153 8.19 -13.97 3.91
CA VAL A 153 7.52 -15.21 3.49
C VAL A 153 6.94 -15.92 4.70
N PHE A 154 5.62 -16.00 4.77
CA PHE A 154 4.90 -16.80 5.73
C PHE A 154 4.38 -18.08 5.07
N SER A 155 4.49 -19.22 5.74
CA SER A 155 3.89 -20.47 5.29
C SER A 155 3.30 -21.25 6.47
N ALA A 156 2.20 -21.96 6.23
CA ALA A 156 1.63 -22.88 7.21
C ALA A 156 1.37 -24.25 6.58
N LYS A 157 1.69 -25.33 7.31
CA LYS A 157 1.52 -26.73 6.87
C LYS A 157 0.50 -27.53 7.67
N THR A 158 0.04 -26.97 8.79
CA THR A 158 -0.87 -27.62 9.73
C THR A 158 -2.22 -26.92 9.72
N ALA A 159 -3.27 -27.66 10.03
CA ALA A 159 -4.60 -27.08 10.16
C ALA A 159 -4.65 -26.04 11.30
N VAL A 160 -5.28 -24.91 11.01
CA VAL A 160 -5.55 -23.79 11.93
C VAL A 160 -7.00 -23.37 11.72
N SER A 161 -7.87 -23.73 12.66
CA SER A 161 -9.33 -23.57 12.52
C SER A 161 -9.88 -22.28 13.11
N THR A 162 -9.07 -21.53 13.86
CA THR A 162 -9.44 -20.23 14.44
C THR A 162 -8.53 -19.14 13.89
N TRP A 163 -9.06 -17.93 13.72
CA TRP A 163 -8.27 -16.78 13.27
C TRP A 163 -7.02 -16.61 14.14
N THR A 164 -5.86 -16.79 13.51
CA THR A 164 -4.57 -16.80 14.17
C THR A 164 -3.71 -15.71 13.57
N TYR A 165 -3.11 -14.88 14.43
CA TYR A 165 -2.18 -13.84 14.02
C TYR A 165 -0.88 -14.46 13.52
N PHE A 166 -0.36 -13.93 12.41
CA PHE A 166 1.01 -14.19 11.97
C PHE A 166 1.78 -12.89 11.86
N GLU A 167 3.09 -12.99 12.11
CA GLU A 167 4.06 -11.96 11.74
C GLU A 167 5.31 -12.62 11.19
N VAL A 168 5.85 -12.05 10.12
CA VAL A 168 7.09 -12.48 9.50
C VAL A 168 7.96 -11.25 9.22
N PRO A 169 9.23 -11.25 9.64
CA PRO A 169 10.13 -10.14 9.34
C PRO A 169 10.47 -10.10 7.85
N PHE A 170 10.72 -8.89 7.33
CA PHE A 170 11.35 -8.72 6.02
C PHE A 170 12.85 -9.04 6.12
N ASP A 171 13.31 -9.92 5.25
CA ASP A 171 14.73 -10.16 4.98
C ASP A 171 15.20 -9.20 3.88
N TYR A 172 16.12 -8.29 4.22
CA TYR A 172 16.59 -7.24 3.32
C TYR A 172 17.95 -7.60 2.74
N ASN A 173 18.03 -7.64 1.41
CA ASN A 173 19.25 -7.88 0.64
C ASN A 173 19.84 -6.57 0.05
N SER A 174 19.12 -5.45 0.11
CA SER A 174 19.58 -4.12 -0.32
C SER A 174 19.31 -3.03 0.71
N LEU A 175 20.15 -1.99 0.72
CA LEU A 175 19.97 -0.75 1.50
C LEU A 175 19.07 0.28 0.80
N ASP A 176 18.72 0.04 -0.46
CA ASP A 176 17.87 0.94 -1.23
C ASP A 176 16.44 1.00 -0.71
N ASN A 177 15.78 2.16 -0.74
CA ASN A 177 14.32 2.18 -0.57
C ASN A 177 13.63 1.53 -1.78
N PRO A 178 12.56 0.73 -1.58
CA PRO A 178 11.77 0.19 -2.67
C PRO A 178 11.01 1.31 -3.41
N ASP A 179 10.51 0.99 -4.59
CA ASP A 179 9.53 1.82 -5.31
C ASP A 179 8.14 1.17 -5.38
N SER A 180 8.07 -0.13 -5.05
CA SER A 180 6.85 -0.92 -5.12
C SER A 180 6.87 -2.11 -4.15
N ILE A 181 5.67 -2.60 -3.82
CA ILE A 181 5.47 -3.82 -3.06
C ILE A 181 4.54 -4.77 -3.82
N LEU A 182 4.98 -6.01 -3.96
CA LEU A 182 4.20 -7.10 -4.53
C LEU A 182 3.86 -8.08 -3.40
N ILE A 183 2.58 -8.31 -3.17
CA ILE A 183 2.06 -9.24 -2.19
C ILE A 183 1.24 -10.30 -2.92
N ALA A 184 1.54 -11.57 -2.65
CA ALA A 184 0.78 -12.69 -3.16
C ALA A 184 0.48 -13.70 -2.06
N ALA A 185 -0.66 -14.38 -2.17
CA ALA A 185 -1.00 -15.50 -1.30
C ALA A 185 -1.50 -16.68 -2.13
N THR A 186 -1.17 -17.90 -1.70
CA THR A 186 -1.61 -19.16 -2.30
C THR A 186 -2.10 -20.13 -1.24
N SER A 187 -3.18 -20.86 -1.51
CA SER A 187 -3.69 -21.92 -0.64
C SER A 187 -2.88 -23.22 -0.69
N THR A 188 -1.88 -23.33 -1.56
CA THR A 188 -1.14 -24.58 -1.82
C THR A 188 0.33 -24.33 -2.15
N ASP A 189 1.16 -25.38 -2.04
CA ASP A 189 2.56 -25.36 -2.41
C ASP A 189 2.70 -25.09 -3.91
N TYR A 190 3.51 -24.08 -4.26
CA TYR A 190 3.65 -23.64 -5.65
C TYR A 190 4.31 -24.69 -6.56
N THR A 191 5.07 -25.64 -6.00
CA THR A 191 5.73 -26.71 -6.77
C THR A 191 4.84 -27.93 -6.95
N ASN A 192 3.84 -28.10 -6.09
CA ASN A 192 2.97 -29.27 -6.09
C ASN A 192 1.57 -28.91 -5.58
N ALA A 193 0.77 -28.29 -6.44
CA ALA A 193 -0.58 -27.88 -6.10
C ALA A 193 -1.47 -29.08 -5.73
N MET A 194 -2.12 -29.03 -4.56
CA MET A 194 -3.05 -30.05 -4.09
C MET A 194 -4.46 -29.48 -3.92
N ALA A 195 -5.45 -30.13 -4.56
CA ALA A 195 -6.85 -29.75 -4.40
C ALA A 195 -7.35 -30.02 -2.97
N GLY A 196 -8.22 -29.14 -2.47
CA GLY A 196 -8.82 -29.21 -1.15
C GLY A 196 -8.14 -28.32 -0.10
N SER A 197 -6.91 -27.85 -0.35
CA SER A 197 -6.26 -26.90 0.55
C SER A 197 -6.97 -25.55 0.52
N THR A 198 -7.30 -25.03 1.70
CA THR A 198 -8.08 -23.80 1.86
C THR A 198 -7.37 -22.84 2.82
N LEU A 199 -7.10 -21.62 2.36
CA LEU A 199 -6.58 -20.50 3.15
C LEU A 199 -7.67 -19.43 3.27
N TYR A 200 -7.96 -19.01 4.51
CA TYR A 200 -8.66 -17.74 4.77
C TYR A 200 -7.62 -16.73 5.22
N LEU A 201 -7.73 -15.51 4.70
CA LEU A 201 -6.81 -14.42 5.00
C LEU A 201 -7.60 -13.15 5.27
N ASP A 202 -7.13 -12.38 6.25
CA ASP A 202 -7.73 -11.12 6.64
C ASP A 202 -6.68 -10.19 7.27
N LYS A 203 -6.97 -8.89 7.22
CA LYS A 203 -6.21 -7.80 7.84
C LYS A 203 -4.71 -7.89 7.59
N LEU A 204 -4.31 -7.89 6.31
CA LEU A 204 -2.90 -7.77 5.92
C LEU A 204 -2.38 -6.36 6.21
N GLN A 205 -1.27 -6.28 6.94
CA GLN A 205 -0.65 -5.01 7.32
C GLN A 205 0.87 -5.09 7.26
N LEU A 206 1.49 -3.94 7.02
CA LEU A 206 2.93 -3.73 7.12
C LEU A 206 3.22 -3.00 8.43
N ALA A 207 4.13 -3.52 9.23
CA ALA A 207 4.41 -3.00 10.56
C ALA A 207 5.89 -2.67 10.76
N GLY A 208 6.15 -1.64 11.57
CA GLY A 208 7.50 -1.22 11.94
C GLY A 208 8.27 -0.54 10.81
N GLY A 209 9.56 -0.32 11.02
CA GLY A 209 10.44 0.29 10.05
C GLY A 209 10.57 1.81 10.20
N THR A 210 11.61 2.35 9.59
CA THR A 210 11.69 3.79 9.37
C THR A 210 10.63 4.12 8.32
N VAL A 211 9.63 4.92 8.68
CA VAL A 211 8.84 5.62 7.69
C VAL A 211 9.88 6.39 6.86
N GLY A 212 10.20 5.89 5.66
CA GLY A 212 10.99 6.59 4.67
C GLY A 212 10.39 7.97 4.59
N VAL A 213 11.21 8.97 4.93
CA VAL A 213 10.83 10.37 5.09
C VAL A 213 9.81 10.72 4.01
N GLN A 214 8.53 10.69 4.37
CA GLN A 214 7.61 11.62 3.76
C GLN A 214 8.27 12.93 4.14
N ASP A 215 8.76 13.71 3.17
CA ASP A 215 9.32 15.02 3.49
C ASP A 215 8.24 15.72 4.31
N VAL A 216 8.41 15.71 5.63
CA VAL A 216 7.59 16.44 6.57
C VAL A 216 8.10 17.84 6.40
N PHE A 217 7.72 18.43 5.28
CA PHE A 217 7.87 19.83 5.07
C PHE A 217 7.09 20.48 6.22
N GLU A 218 7.77 21.31 6.99
CA GLU A 218 7.07 22.17 7.93
C GLU A 218 6.03 22.99 7.15
N MET A 219 4.90 23.31 7.77
CA MET A 219 3.85 24.07 7.10
C MET A 219 4.37 25.48 6.82
N LEU A 220 4.64 25.78 5.56
CA LEU A 220 5.05 27.12 5.13
C LEU A 220 3.90 28.09 5.40
N ASP A 221 4.13 29.17 6.15
CA ASP A 221 3.14 30.24 6.33
C ASP A 221 3.06 31.09 5.06
N ALA A 222 2.30 30.58 4.10
CA ALA A 222 1.98 31.25 2.86
C ALA A 222 0.49 31.58 2.80
N SER A 223 0.13 32.64 2.09
CA SER A 223 -1.27 33.01 1.85
C SER A 223 -1.50 33.25 0.37
N VAL A 224 -2.47 32.55 -0.23
CA VAL A 224 -2.81 32.68 -1.65
C VAL A 224 -4.23 33.21 -1.82
N TYR A 225 -4.36 34.33 -2.53
CA TYR A 225 -5.63 35.04 -2.71
C TYR A 225 -5.64 35.91 -3.99
N PRO A 226 -6.81 36.36 -4.47
CA PRO A 226 -8.14 35.95 -4.03
C PRO A 226 -8.42 34.48 -4.40
N ASN A 227 -9.37 33.86 -3.70
CA ASN A 227 -9.91 32.57 -4.08
C ASN A 227 -11.43 32.59 -3.83
N PRO A 228 -12.28 32.56 -4.87
CA PRO A 228 -11.97 32.39 -6.29
C PRO A 228 -11.19 33.55 -6.94
N ALA A 229 -10.44 33.26 -8.00
CA ALA A 229 -9.63 34.22 -8.76
C ALA A 229 -10.07 34.34 -10.22
N ALA A 230 -10.02 35.56 -10.77
CA ALA A 230 -10.37 35.82 -12.17
C ALA A 230 -9.15 35.83 -13.10
N ASN A 231 -8.21 36.75 -12.90
CA ASN A 231 -7.04 36.88 -13.78
C ASN A 231 -5.70 36.76 -13.04
N ASP A 232 -5.70 37.08 -11.75
CA ASP A 232 -4.48 37.25 -10.98
C ASP A 232 -4.59 36.51 -9.64
N LEU A 233 -3.48 35.92 -9.22
CA LEU A 233 -3.25 35.43 -7.85
C LEU A 233 -2.11 36.20 -7.22
N TYR A 234 -2.21 36.39 -5.92
CA TYR A 234 -1.19 36.96 -5.06
C TYR A 234 -0.77 35.91 -4.05
N ILE A 235 0.54 35.82 -3.84
CA ILE A 235 1.15 34.93 -2.86
C ILE A 235 2.00 35.79 -1.94
N ASP A 236 1.69 35.72 -0.65
CA ASP A 236 2.50 36.31 0.41
C ASP A 236 3.17 35.17 1.20
N LEU A 237 4.51 35.14 1.20
CA LEU A 237 5.32 34.29 2.08
C LEU A 237 5.59 35.06 3.38
N LYS A 238 5.07 34.56 4.50
CA LYS A 238 5.23 35.21 5.81
C LYS A 238 6.42 34.67 6.61
N SER A 239 6.83 33.43 6.37
CA SER A 239 8.01 32.80 6.94
C SER A 239 8.68 31.89 5.91
N GLY A 240 9.94 31.50 6.15
CA GLY A 240 10.66 30.50 5.36
C GLY A 240 11.86 31.03 4.57
N GLN A 241 12.14 30.39 3.43
CA GLN A 241 13.15 30.80 2.43
C GLN A 241 12.48 31.11 1.09
N ASP A 242 13.27 31.53 0.11
CA ASP A 242 12.84 31.58 -1.30
C ASP A 242 12.19 30.24 -1.68
N ALA A 243 11.09 30.33 -2.42
CA ALA A 243 10.23 29.20 -2.68
C ALA A 243 9.87 29.11 -4.15
N ARG A 244 9.57 27.89 -4.57
CA ARG A 244 9.06 27.57 -5.88
C ARG A 244 7.55 27.42 -5.81
N VAL A 245 6.86 28.16 -6.66
CA VAL A 245 5.43 28.03 -6.86
C VAL A 245 5.16 27.18 -8.09
N LYS A 246 4.26 26.22 -7.94
CA LYS A 246 3.71 25.40 -9.02
C LYS A 246 2.19 25.45 -8.97
N ILE A 247 1.54 25.62 -10.11
CA ILE A 247 0.09 25.42 -10.24
C ILE A 247 -0.14 24.17 -11.09
N ILE A 248 -0.95 23.25 -10.56
CA ILE A 248 -1.35 22.01 -11.22
C ILE A 248 -2.85 21.96 -11.43
N ASN A 249 -3.29 21.35 -12.52
CA ASN A 249 -4.70 21.05 -12.75
C ASN A 249 -5.12 19.75 -12.05
N VAL A 250 -6.40 19.39 -12.13
CA VAL A 250 -6.97 18.20 -11.48
C VAL A 250 -6.42 16.85 -11.99
N ILE A 251 -5.73 16.84 -13.13
CA ILE A 251 -5.06 15.63 -13.67
C ILE A 251 -3.55 15.60 -13.33
N GLY A 252 -3.10 16.48 -12.43
CA GLY A 252 -1.70 16.54 -11.97
C GLY A 252 -0.72 17.24 -12.93
N LYS A 253 -1.21 17.80 -14.05
CA LYS A 253 -0.36 18.50 -15.03
C LYS A 253 0.01 19.88 -14.50
N GLU A 254 1.31 20.17 -14.48
CA GLU A 254 1.86 21.51 -14.24
C GLU A 254 1.44 22.48 -15.35
N VAL A 255 0.87 23.62 -14.97
CA VAL A 255 0.43 24.67 -15.89
C VAL A 255 1.19 25.98 -15.72
N ILE A 256 1.68 26.27 -14.51
CA ILE A 256 2.48 27.45 -14.20
C ILE A 256 3.57 27.06 -13.20
N LYS A 257 4.76 27.63 -13.37
CA LYS A 257 5.90 27.51 -12.46
C LYS A 257 6.59 28.87 -12.30
N LYS A 258 6.93 29.25 -11.07
CA LYS A 258 7.58 30.53 -10.77
C LYS A 258 8.40 30.45 -9.48
N GLU A 259 9.60 31.00 -9.48
CA GLU A 259 10.38 31.22 -8.25
C GLU A 259 9.93 32.53 -7.59
N ILE A 260 9.83 32.54 -6.26
CA ILE A 260 9.37 33.68 -5.46
C ILE A 260 10.29 33.89 -4.25
N GLU A 261 10.49 35.17 -3.91
CA GLU A 261 11.37 35.58 -2.80
C GLU A 261 10.56 35.84 -1.53
N ILE A 262 11.14 35.53 -0.36
CA ILE A 262 10.51 35.81 0.93
C ILE A 262 10.32 37.31 1.16
N GLY A 263 9.20 37.69 1.79
CA GLY A 263 8.89 39.09 2.12
C GLY A 263 8.45 39.93 0.91
N ILE A 264 8.45 39.36 -0.30
CA ILE A 264 7.97 40.01 -1.51
C ILE A 264 6.63 39.38 -1.93
N ARG A 265 5.58 40.20 -1.94
CA ARG A 265 4.29 39.83 -2.52
C ARG A 265 4.46 39.52 -4.01
N THR A 266 4.20 38.29 -4.41
CA THR A 266 4.33 37.89 -5.81
C THR A 266 2.96 37.81 -6.49
N LYS A 267 2.85 38.48 -7.65
CA LYS A 267 1.72 38.36 -8.57
C LYS A 267 1.94 37.23 -9.57
N ILE A 268 0.92 36.40 -9.80
CA ILE A 268 0.87 35.37 -10.84
C ILE A 268 -0.33 35.65 -11.76
N ASP A 269 -0.06 35.77 -13.06
CA ASP A 269 -1.09 35.88 -14.10
C ASP A 269 -1.63 34.49 -14.44
N ILE A 270 -2.93 34.30 -14.20
CA ILE A 270 -3.68 33.08 -14.52
C ILE A 270 -4.78 33.34 -15.57
N SER A 271 -4.77 34.50 -16.23
CA SER A 271 -5.80 34.88 -17.23
C SER A 271 -5.94 33.89 -18.38
N LYS A 272 -4.85 33.17 -18.72
CA LYS A 272 -4.80 32.17 -19.79
C LYS A 272 -5.25 30.78 -19.35
N LEU A 273 -5.49 30.55 -18.06
CA LEU A 273 -5.97 29.27 -17.57
C LEU A 273 -7.49 29.15 -17.82
N PRO A 274 -7.97 28.00 -18.33
CA PRO A 274 -9.40 27.70 -18.37
C PRO A 274 -10.07 27.85 -16.99
N GLN A 275 -11.37 28.13 -17.00
CA GLN A 275 -12.18 28.08 -15.78
C GLN A 275 -12.16 26.67 -15.19
N GLY A 276 -11.97 26.57 -13.87
CA GLY A 276 -11.88 25.28 -13.22
C GLY A 276 -11.13 25.29 -11.90
N VAL A 277 -10.89 24.09 -11.38
CA VAL A 277 -10.17 23.85 -10.13
C VAL A 277 -8.70 23.59 -10.44
N TYR A 278 -7.82 24.22 -9.67
CA TYR A 278 -6.39 23.99 -9.69
C TYR A 278 -5.87 23.86 -8.25
N PHE A 279 -4.67 23.32 -8.10
CA PHE A 279 -3.94 23.33 -6.85
C PHE A 279 -2.68 24.15 -7.02
N ILE A 280 -2.42 25.04 -6.07
CA ILE A 280 -1.16 25.76 -5.99
C ILE A 280 -0.32 25.11 -4.90
N GLU A 281 0.90 24.75 -5.26
CA GLU A 281 1.93 24.24 -4.36
C GLU A 281 3.02 25.31 -4.25
N VAL A 282 3.40 25.67 -3.02
CA VAL A 282 4.50 26.58 -2.73
C VAL A 282 5.49 25.80 -1.87
N GLU A 283 6.72 25.68 -2.34
CA GLU A 283 7.70 24.73 -1.80
C GLU A 283 9.05 25.44 -1.64
N SER A 284 9.55 25.52 -0.40
CA SER A 284 10.93 25.90 -0.11
C SER A 284 11.80 24.65 0.03
N SER A 285 13.06 24.81 0.42
CA SER A 285 13.98 23.67 0.65
C SER A 285 13.53 22.77 1.81
N THR A 286 12.72 23.28 2.75
CA THR A 286 12.34 22.58 3.99
C THR A 286 10.87 22.72 4.38
N GLU A 287 10.09 23.57 3.70
CA GLU A 287 8.67 23.81 3.99
C GLU A 287 7.81 23.73 2.73
N LYS A 288 6.52 23.39 2.90
CA LYS A 288 5.56 23.25 1.80
C LYS A 288 4.19 23.75 2.23
N PHE A 289 3.53 24.43 1.30
CA PHE A 289 2.15 24.87 1.40
C PHE A 289 1.39 24.40 0.16
N THR A 290 0.14 23.98 0.35
CA THR A 290 -0.73 23.60 -0.77
C THR A 290 -2.13 24.13 -0.54
N GLN A 291 -2.70 24.78 -1.56
CA GLN A 291 -4.05 25.33 -1.50
C GLN A 291 -4.82 25.01 -2.77
N LYS A 292 -6.09 24.63 -2.62
CA LYS A 292 -7.03 24.55 -3.74
C LYS A 292 -7.46 25.95 -4.17
N ILE A 293 -7.35 26.26 -5.46
CA ILE A 293 -7.78 27.52 -6.06
C ILE A 293 -8.91 27.28 -7.07
N ILE A 294 -9.84 28.23 -7.15
CA ILE A 294 -10.96 28.21 -8.09
C ILE A 294 -10.74 29.36 -9.09
N LYS A 295 -10.58 29.03 -10.37
CA LYS A 295 -10.47 29.99 -11.48
C LYS A 295 -11.86 30.22 -12.09
N ASN A 296 -12.32 31.46 -11.99
CA ASN A 296 -13.57 31.96 -12.61
C ASN A 296 -13.34 32.54 -14.00
#